data_AF-A0A383B1B5-F1
#
_entry.id   AF-A0A383B1B5-F1
#
_cell.length_a   1.000
_cell.length_b   1.000
_cell.length_c   1.000
_cell.angle_alpha   90.00
_cell.angle_beta   90.00
_cell.angle_gamma   90.00
#
_symmetry.space_group_name_H-M   'P 1'
#
loop_
_entity.id
_entity.type
_entity.pdbx_description
1 polymer ?
#
loop_
_entity_poly.entity_id
_entity_poly.type
_entity_poly.pdbx_seq_one_letter_code
_entity_poly.pdbx_strand_id
1 'polypeptide(L)' 'MNTITLTDTQLEYLQDLVMFAYEMEVPEQKDWDIQTFDNLVDAVCSPTGQPL' A
#
# COMPACT_ATOMS: atom_id res chain seq x y z
N MET A 1 12.53 -2.73 13.78
CA MET A 1 11.79 -2.21 12.61
C MET A 1 12.80 -2.15 11.48
N ASN A 2 12.60 -2.92 10.40
CA ASN A 2 13.51 -2.90 9.25
C ASN A 2 12.99 -1.85 8.28
N THR A 3 13.75 -0.78 8.07
CA THR A 3 13.49 0.19 7.01
C THR A 3 14.08 -0.31 5.72
N ILE A 4 13.27 -0.34 4.66
CA ILE A 4 13.73 -0.59 3.29
C ILE A 4 13.84 0.74 2.58
N THR A 5 14.91 0.93 1.79
CA THR A 5 15.06 2.07 0.90
C THR A 5 14.64 1.63 -0.48
N LEU A 6 13.65 2.31 -1.07
CA LEU A 6 13.15 2.03 -2.40
C LEU A 6 13.63 3.11 -3.36
N THR A 7 13.97 2.73 -4.59
CA THR A 7 14.08 3.69 -5.71
C THR A 7 12.69 4.11 -6.18
N ASP A 8 12.59 5.21 -6.93
CA ASP A 8 11.31 5.72 -7.44
C ASP A 8 10.53 4.64 -8.21
N THR A 9 11.20 3.89 -9.10
CA THR A 9 10.59 2.78 -9.84
C THR A 9 10.14 1.62 -8.95
N GLN A 10 10.86 1.34 -7.85
CA GLN A 10 10.44 0.31 -6.90
C GLN A 10 9.23 0.74 -6.08
N LEU A 11 9.10 2.05 -5.80
CA LEU A 11 7.92 2.61 -5.16
C LEU A 11 6.71 2.54 -6.10
N GLU A 12 6.87 2.86 -7.38
CA GLU A 12 5.80 2.70 -8.39
C GLU A 12 5.28 1.26 -8.45
N TYR A 13 6.18 0.27 -8.50
CA TYR A 13 5.77 -1.15 -8.49
C TYR A 13 5.05 -1.55 -7.19
N LEU A 14 5.45 -0.97 -6.05
CA LEU A 14 4.79 -1.24 -4.78
C LEU A 14 3.39 -0.61 -4.74
N GLN A 15 3.23 0.61 -5.28
CA GLN A 15 1.92 1.25 -5.43
C GLN A 15 0.98 0.39 -6.29
N ASP A 16 1.44 -0.06 -7.45
CA ASP A 16 0.66 -0.92 -8.34
C ASP A 16 0.24 -2.22 -7.65
N LEU A 17 1.16 -2.88 -6.93
CA LEU A 17 0.86 -4.13 -6.21
C LEU A 17 -0.15 -3.94 -5.08
N VAL A 18 -0.02 -2.85 -4.33
CA VAL A 18 -0.92 -2.54 -3.20
C VAL A 18 -2.30 -2.15 -3.71
N MET A 19 -2.39 -1.36 -4.77
CA MET A 19 -3.65 -1.03 -5.45
C MET A 19 -4.32 -2.28 -6.03
N PHE A 20 -3.57 -3.16 -6.69
CA PHE A 20 -4.10 -4.42 -7.22
C PHE A 20 -4.65 -5.32 -6.10
N ALA A 21 -3.95 -5.41 -4.97
CA ALA A 21 -4.42 -6.17 -3.83
C ALA A 21 -5.69 -5.57 -3.20
N TYR A 22 -5.83 -4.24 -3.22
CA TYR A 22 -7.05 -3.54 -2.81
C TYR A 22 -8.23 -3.86 -3.75
N GLU A 23 -8.04 -3.72 -5.07
CA GLU A 23 -9.08 -4.01 -6.07
C GLU A 23 -9.55 -5.46 -6.07
N MET A 24 -8.64 -6.38 -5.76
CA MET A 24 -8.96 -7.80 -5.65
C MET A 24 -9.56 -8.20 -4.31
N GLU A 25 -9.80 -7.28 -3.38
CA GLU A 25 -10.30 -7.58 -2.02
C GLU A 25 -9.40 -8.62 -1.30
N VAL A 26 -8.08 -8.60 -1.58
CA VAL A 26 -7.11 -9.53 -0.96
C VAL A 26 -7.15 -9.47 0.57
N PRO A 27 -7.28 -8.29 1.21
CA PRO A 27 -7.38 -8.23 2.65
C PRO A 27 -8.53 -9.06 3.20
N GLU A 28 -9.70 -9.01 2.56
CA GLU A 28 -10.87 -9.79 2.97
C GLU A 28 -10.67 -11.28 2.71
N GLN A 29 -10.13 -11.64 1.54
CA GLN A 29 -9.85 -13.05 1.18
C GLN A 29 -8.84 -13.72 2.10
N LYS A 30 -7.89 -12.94 2.64
CA LYS A 30 -6.81 -13.42 3.49
C LYS A 30 -7.08 -13.20 4.98
N ASP A 31 -8.23 -12.63 5.33
CA ASP A 31 -8.59 -12.24 6.70
C ASP A 31 -7.51 -11.33 7.33
N TRP A 32 -6.99 -10.41 6.50
CA TRP A 32 -6.08 -9.37 6.97
C TRP A 32 -6.86 -8.25 7.61
N ASP A 33 -6.22 -7.60 8.57
CA ASP A 33 -6.76 -6.41 9.19
C ASP A 33 -6.86 -5.28 8.14
N ILE A 34 -8.08 -4.99 7.70
CA ILE A 34 -8.38 -4.01 6.64
C ILE A 34 -7.83 -2.64 7.02
N GLN A 35 -7.96 -2.26 8.28
CA GLN A 35 -7.43 -0.97 8.77
C GLN A 35 -5.90 -0.88 8.62
N THR A 36 -5.19 -1.97 8.91
CA THR A 36 -3.73 -2.05 8.74
C THR A 36 -3.35 -2.00 7.27
N PHE A 37 -4.14 -2.64 6.40
CA PHE A 37 -3.91 -2.60 4.96
C PHE A 37 -4.22 -1.22 4.36
N ASP A 38 -5.29 -0.56 4.77
CA ASP A 38 -5.62 0.81 4.34
C ASP A 38 -4.51 1.79 4.73
N ASN A 39 -3.97 1.67 5.95
CA ASN A 39 -2.82 2.46 6.37
C ASN A 39 -1.58 2.23 5.48
N LEU A 40 -1.39 1.01 4.96
CA LEU A 40 -0.32 0.68 4.01
C LEU A 40 -0.60 1.32 2.64
N VAL A 41 -1.83 1.24 2.14
CA VAL A 41 -2.26 1.88 0.89
C VAL A 41 -2.02 3.39 0.97
N ASP A 42 -2.44 4.03 2.05
CA ASP A 42 -2.24 5.47 2.28
C ASP A 42 -0.75 5.84 2.33
N ALA A 43 0.06 5.07 3.06
CA ALA A 43 1.50 5.33 3.16
C ALA A 43 2.24 5.17 1.83
N VAL A 44 1.81 4.23 0.98
CA VAL A 44 2.47 3.89 -0.28
C VAL A 44 1.97 4.78 -1.43
N CYS A 45 0.66 5.06 -1.51
CA CYS A 45 0.02 5.79 -2.60
C CYS A 45 -0.13 7.29 -2.32
N SER A 46 -0.09 7.72 -1.05
CA SER A 46 -0.11 9.13 -0.64
C SER A 46 1.04 9.46 0.32
N PRO A 47 2.31 9.32 -0.12
CA PRO A 47 3.48 9.61 0.72
C PRO A 47 3.60 11.09 1.12
N THR A 48 2.79 11.96 0.52
CA THR A 48 2.71 13.40 0.83
C THR A 48 1.30 13.69 1.30
N GLY A 49 1.11 14.14 2.54
CA GLY A 49 -0.17 14.46 3.17
C GLY A 49 -0.97 15.57 2.47
N GLN A 50 -1.34 15.36 1.21
CA GLN A 50 -2.28 16.16 0.45
C GLN A 50 -3.61 15.41 0.43
N PRO A 51 -4.73 16.08 0.79
CA PRO A 51 -6.04 15.48 0.67
C PRO A 51 -6.40 15.30 -0.81
N LEU A 52 -7.12 14.21 -1.10
CA LEU A 52 -7.81 13.99 -2.39
C LEU A 52 -8.72 15.17 -2.74
#